data_AF-L5LM48-F1
#
_entry.id   AF-L5LM48-F1
#
_cell.length_a   1.000
_cell.length_b   1.000
_cell.length_c   1.000
_cell.angle_alpha   90.00
_cell.angle_beta   90.00
_cell.angle_gamma   90.00
#
_symmetry.space_group_name_H-M   'P 1'
#
loop_
_entity.id
_entity.type
_entity.pdbx_description
1 polymer ?
#
loop_
_entity_poly.entity_id
_entity_poly.type
_entity_poly.pdbx_seq_one_letter_code
_entity_poly.pdbx_strand_id
1 'polypeptide(L)'
;MFRDFGRRLQRDLKRVVDARLRLRQELSGGRIKPRPVEVQVITHHMQRFAVWFGGSMLASTPAFLQACHTKRDYEERGPSICRHSPVFGVLS
;
A
#
# COMPACT_ATOMS: atom_id res chain seq x y z
N MET A 1 2.70 -10.70 15.69
CA MET A 1 3.74 -9.83 15.09
C MET A 1 4.62 -9.29 16.22
N PHE A 2 5.83 -8.83 15.92
CA PHE A 2 6.75 -8.28 16.90
C PHE A 2 6.14 -7.08 17.64
N ARG A 3 6.19 -7.13 18.98
CA ARG A 3 5.74 -6.04 19.85
C ARG A 3 6.52 -4.76 19.51
N ASP A 4 5.82 -3.62 19.50
CA ASP A 4 6.38 -2.28 19.26
C ASP A 4 7.06 -2.05 17.90
N PHE A 5 7.01 -3.01 16.97
CA PHE A 5 7.63 -2.87 15.65
C PHE A 5 7.11 -1.66 14.87
N GLY A 6 5.78 -1.52 14.77
CA GLY A 6 5.17 -0.40 14.05
C GLY A 6 5.52 0.96 14.65
N ARG A 7 5.52 1.04 15.99
CA ARG A 7 5.92 2.25 16.72
C ARG A 7 7.39 2.63 16.46
N ARG A 8 8.30 1.65 16.52
CA ARG A 8 9.72 1.85 16.24
C ARG A 8 9.94 2.33 14.81
N LEU A 9 9.31 1.66 13.84
CA LEU A 9 9.42 2.01 12.42
C LEU A 9 8.91 3.42 12.13
N GLN A 10 7.74 3.79 12.66
CA GLN A 10 7.17 5.13 12.48
C GLN A 10 8.08 6.21 13.04
N ARG A 11 8.59 6.01 14.26
CA ARG A 11 9.51 6.96 14.92
C ARG A 11 10.79 7.14 14.11
N ASP A 12 11.42 6.05 13.70
CA ASP A 12 12.71 6.10 13.02
C ASP A 12 12.56 6.70 11.61
N LEU A 13 11.47 6.38 10.89
CA LEU A 13 11.16 7.00 9.59
C LEU A 13 10.87 8.50 9.74
N LYS A 14 10.07 8.89 10.75
CA LYS A 14 9.77 10.31 11.01
C LYS A 14 11.03 11.12 11.31
N ARG A 15 11.98 10.56 12.08
CA ARG A 15 13.28 11.19 12.35
C ARG A 15 14.07 11.46 11.06
N VAL A 16 14.13 10.47 10.16
CA VAL A 16 14.83 10.62 8.87
C VAL A 16 14.17 11.69 8.00
N VAL A 17 12.84 11.67 7.92
CA VAL A 17 12.07 12.64 7.14
C VAL A 17 12.26 14.05 7.70
N ASP A 18 12.15 14.24 9.01
CA ASP A 18 12.31 15.54 9.66
C ASP A 18 13.72 16.09 9.52
N ALA A 19 14.74 15.24 9.66
CA ALA A 19 16.14 15.63 9.44
C ALA A 19 16.35 16.15 8.01
N ARG A 20 15.78 15.48 7.01
CA ARG A 20 15.84 15.90 5.62
C ARG A 20 15.11 17.23 5.38
N LEU A 21 13.95 17.43 6.00
CA LEU A 21 13.21 18.69 5.87
C LEU A 21 13.96 19.87 6.50
N ARG A 22 14.60 19.66 7.66
CA ARG A 22 15.44 20.67 8.31
C ARG A 22 16.61 21.08 7.41
N LEU A 23 17.37 20.11 6.89
CA LEU A 23 18.48 20.37 5.98
C LEU A 23 18.03 21.14 4.73
N ARG A 24 16.89 20.78 4.13
CA ARG A 24 16.32 21.49 2.98
C ARG A 24 15.97 22.95 3.30
N GLN A 25 15.42 23.21 4.49
CA GLN A 25 15.08 24.55 4.94
C GLN A 25 16.34 25.40 5.17
N GLU A 26 17.37 24.82 5.78
CA GLU A 26 18.68 25.46 6.01
C GLU A 26 19.37 25.82 4.69
N LEU A 27 19.44 24.89 3.73
CA LEU A 27 20.01 25.13 2.40
C LEU A 27 19.28 26.20 1.61
N SER A 28 17.98 26.40 1.87
CA SER A 28 17.19 27.45 1.25
C SER A 28 17.37 28.83 1.92
N GLY A 29 18.20 28.94 2.97
CA GLY A 29 18.31 30.16 3.77
C GLY A 29 16.99 30.56 4.42
N GLY A 30 16.12 29.59 4.73
CA GLY A 30 14.79 29.84 5.29
C GLY A 30 13.73 30.34 4.29
N ARG A 31 14.07 30.58 3.02
CA ARG A 31 13.12 31.04 1.99
C ARG A 31 12.03 30.03 1.67
N ILE A 32 12.36 28.75 1.75
CA ILE A 32 11.42 27.64 1.56
C ILE A 32 11.22 26.97 2.92
N LYS A 33 9.98 26.98 3.40
CA LYS A 33 9.54 26.21 4.56
C LYS A 33 8.80 24.97 4.08
N PRO A 34 9.42 23.77 4.12
CA PRO A 34 8.77 22.55 3.67
C PRO A 34 7.55 22.24 4.54
N ARG A 35 6.48 21.75 3.92
CA ARG A 35 5.32 21.25 4.68
C ARG A 35 5.76 20.01 5.48
N PRO A 36 5.36 19.89 6.77
CA PRO A 36 5.60 18.68 7.53
C PRO A 36 4.99 17.47 6.82
N VAL A 37 5.76 16.38 6.75
CA VAL A 37 5.30 15.12 6.16
C VAL A 37 4.74 14.26 7.29
N GLU A 38 3.48 13.87 7.14
CA GLU A 38 2.84 12.90 8.03
C GLU A 38 3.39 11.50 7.75
N VAL A 39 3.76 10.78 8.82
CA VAL A 39 4.27 9.42 8.73
C VAL A 39 3.41 8.54 9.63
N GLN A 40 2.76 7.55 9.03
CA GLN A 40 1.87 6.63 9.72
C GLN A 40 2.24 5.19 9.37
N VAL A 41 2.45 4.35 10.38
CA VAL A 41 2.66 2.90 10.23
C VAL A 41 1.45 2.19 10.80
N ILE A 42 0.70 1.51 9.93
CA ILE A 42 -0.55 0.84 10.33
C ILE A 42 -0.26 -0.53 10.92
N THR A 43 -0.75 -0.74 12.14
CA THR A 43 -0.75 -2.05 12.79
C THR A 43 -2.17 -2.53 13.02
N HIS A 44 -2.45 -3.81 12.72
CA HIS A 44 -3.78 -4.40 12.84
C HIS A 44 -3.69 -5.88 13.24
N HIS A 45 -4.79 -6.43 13.76
CA HIS A 45 -4.84 -7.77 14.32
C HIS A 45 -4.65 -8.92 13.29
N MET A 46 -5.06 -8.70 12.02
CA MET A 46 -4.93 -9.68 10.92
C MET A 46 -3.55 -9.72 10.24
N GLN A 47 -2.54 -9.01 10.76
CA GLN A 47 -1.21 -8.89 10.15
C GLN A 47 -0.53 -10.22 9.78
N ARG A 48 -0.72 -11.27 10.59
CA ARG A 48 -0.12 -12.58 10.35
C ARG A 48 -0.61 -13.22 9.05
N PHE A 49 -1.87 -12.97 8.69
CA PHE A 49 -2.53 -13.55 7.52
C PHE A 49 -3.08 -12.44 6.60
N ALA A 50 -2.48 -11.25 6.61
CA ALA A 50 -3.04 -10.07 5.95
C ALA A 50 -3.32 -10.31 4.46
N VAL A 51 -2.44 -11.03 3.77
CA VAL A 51 -2.61 -11.38 2.36
C VAL A 51 -3.81 -12.30 2.15
N TRP A 52 -3.92 -13.36 2.95
CA TRP A 52 -5.03 -14.31 2.83
C TRP A 52 -6.36 -13.68 3.24
N PHE A 53 -6.36 -12.91 4.34
CA PHE A 53 -7.52 -12.17 4.80
C PHE A 53 -8.00 -11.15 3.75
N GLY A 54 -7.08 -10.36 3.18
CA GLY A 54 -7.39 -9.42 2.11
C GLY A 54 -7.93 -10.10 0.85
N GLY A 55 -7.33 -11.23 0.45
CA GLY A 55 -7.84 -12.04 -0.66
C GLY A 55 -9.24 -12.59 -0.42
N SER A 56 -9.51 -13.10 0.79
CA SER A 56 -10.83 -13.60 1.19
C SER A 56 -11.89 -12.48 1.17
N MET A 57 -11.55 -11.30 1.69
CA MET A 57 -12.43 -10.13 1.64
C MET A 57 -12.71 -9.69 0.21
N LEU A 58 -11.67 -9.55 -0.64
CA LEU A 58 -11.82 -9.13 -2.02
C LEU A 58 -12.65 -10.14 -2.84
N ALA A 59 -12.38 -11.44 -2.68
CA ALA A 59 -13.10 -12.51 -3.38
C ALA A 59 -14.59 -12.58 -3.00
N SER A 60 -14.95 -12.08 -1.81
CA SER A 60 -16.33 -12.01 -1.35
C SER A 60 -17.12 -10.82 -1.93
N THR A 61 -16.46 -9.91 -2.66
CA THR A 61 -17.14 -8.76 -3.30
C THR A 61 -17.67 -9.13 -4.70
N PRO A 62 -18.82 -8.58 -5.14
CA PRO A 62 -19.33 -8.82 -6.50
C PRO A 62 -18.35 -8.39 -7.61
N ALA A 63 -17.50 -7.39 -7.34
CA ALA A 63 -16.49 -6.90 -8.28
C ALA A 63 -15.42 -7.96 -8.62
N PHE A 64 -15.20 -8.94 -7.73
CA PHE A 64 -14.22 -10.00 -7.97
C PHE A 64 -14.52 -10.82 -9.23
N LEU A 65 -15.77 -11.24 -9.39
CA LEU A 65 -16.17 -12.04 -10.56
C LEU A 65 -16.01 -11.27 -11.88
N GLN A 66 -16.20 -9.95 -11.84
CA GLN A 66 -16.02 -9.09 -13.01
C GLN A 66 -14.54 -8.86 -13.35
N ALA A 67 -13.67 -8.89 -12.34
CA ALA A 67 -12.22 -8.73 -12.50
C ALA A 67 -11.50 -10.03 -12.90
N CYS A 68 -12.15 -11.19 -12.77
CA CYS A 68 -11.55 -12.48 -13.08
C CYS A 68 -11.51 -12.76 -14.59
N HIS A 69 -10.44 -13.41 -15.04
CA HIS A 69 -10.36 -14.01 -16.36
C HIS A 69 -11.21 -15.28 -16.41
N THR A 70 -12.11 -15.40 -17.38
CA THR A 70 -12.93 -16.61 -17.53
C THR A 70 -12.16 -17.71 -18.26
N LYS A 71 -12.57 -18.97 -18.05
CA LYS A 71 -12.03 -20.11 -18.80
C LYS A 71 -12.21 -19.93 -20.32
N ARG A 72 -13.37 -19.43 -20.75
CA ARG A 72 -13.66 -19.15 -22.15
C ARG A 72 -12.65 -18.13 -22.72
N ASP A 73 -12.43 -17.02 -22.01
CA ASP A 73 -11.50 -15.98 -22.50
C ASP A 73 -10.08 -16.52 -22.60
N TYR A 74 -9.66 -17.40 -21.69
CA TYR A 74 -8.36 -18.06 -21.74
C TYR A 74 -8.24 -18.99 -22.96
N GLU A 75 -9.28 -19.75 -23.27
CA GLU A 75 -9.31 -20.64 -24.44
C GLU A 75 -9.33 -19.86 -25.76
N GLU A 76 -10.03 -18.73 -25.83
CA GLU A 76 -10.16 -17.90 -27.03
C GLU A 76 -8.94 -16.99 -27.29
N ARG A 77 -8.34 -16.42 -26.23
CA ARG A 77 -7.27 -15.40 -26.33
C ARG A 77 -5.90 -15.93 -25.93
N GLY A 78 -5.86 -17.10 -25.29
CA GLY A 78 -4.65 -17.74 -24.79
C GLY A 78 -4.19 -17.24 -23.42
N PRO A 79 -3.08 -17.82 -22.90
CA PRO A 79 -2.57 -17.53 -21.55
C PRO A 79 -2.04 -16.10 -21.35
N SER A 80 -1.94 -15.31 -22.42
CA SER A 80 -1.47 -13.93 -22.36
C SER A 80 -2.33 -13.05 -21.45
N ILE A 81 -3.65 -13.33 -21.37
CA ILE A 81 -4.57 -12.56 -20.53
C ILE A 81 -4.23 -12.67 -19.04
N CYS A 82 -3.67 -13.80 -18.59
CA CYS A 82 -3.30 -14.02 -17.19
C CYS A 82 -2.02 -13.29 -16.77
N ARG A 83 -1.29 -12.63 -17.69
CA ARG A 83 -0.09 -11.85 -17.34
C ARG A 83 -0.42 -10.56 -16.60
N HIS A 84 -1.65 -10.10 -16.68
CA HIS A 84 -2.13 -8.91 -15.99
C HIS A 84 -3.53 -9.16 -15.40
N SER A 85 -3.65 -9.04 -14.08
CA SER A 85 -4.94 -9.08 -13.38
C SER A 85 -5.30 -7.66 -12.94
N PRO A 86 -6.48 -7.13 -13.31
CA PRO A 86 -6.87 -5.78 -12.94
C PRO A 86 -7.01 -5.65 -11.42
N VAL A 87 -6.56 -4.51 -10.87
CA VAL A 87 -6.80 -4.14 -9.47
C VAL A 87 -8.23 -3.63 -9.33
N PHE A 88 -8.92 -4.04 -8.27
CA PHE A 88 -10.29 -3.63 -7.96
C PHE A 88 -10.47 -3.45 -6.43
N GLY A 89 -11.60 -2.92 -6.00
CA GLY A 89 -11.93 -2.76 -4.57
C GLY A 89 -11.55 -1.41 -3.95
N VAL A 90 -11.09 -0.46 -4.77
CA VAL A 90 -10.97 0.96 -4.39
C VAL A 90 -12.20 1.67 -4.96
N LEU A 91 -12.98 2.35 -4.11
CA LEU A 91 -14.02 3.26 -4.59
C LEU A 91 -13.34 4.34 -5.45
N SER A 92 -13.84 4.51 -6.69
CA SER A 92 -13.53 5.68 -7.51
C SER A 92 -14.26 6.89 -6.97
#